data_AF-A0A9D9LAB8-F1
#
_entry.id   AF-A0A9D9LAB8-F1
#
_cell.length_a   1.000
_cell.length_b   1.000
_cell.length_c   1.000
_cell.angle_alpha   90.00
_cell.angle_beta   90.00
_cell.angle_gamma   90.00
#
_symmetry.space_group_name_H-M   'P 1'
#
loop_
_entity.id
_entity.type
_entity.pdbx_description
1 polymer ?
#
loop_
_entity_poly.entity_id
_entity_poly.type
_entity_poly.pdbx_seq_one_letter_code
_entity_poly.pdbx_strand_id
1 'polypeptide(L)'
;MKTLEYEIAVIGGGAAGLTAAAQAAAAGKRTVVIERSRELGGVLLQCIHSGFGLHYFHEELTGPEYAARVQQKATEAGADFLLASTVMQILPGEKGPLLTVYSRQEGVVWLQAQAVILAMGCRERCRGNLGIPGDRVSGVYSAGTAQLLLNREGIVPGKRAVIVGSGDIGLIMARRLTWSGVKVACVLEIMPYPAGLSRNIAQCLEDFGIPLHLSTSITGIHGRNQVESVTFAPLVNGQPDLTQEERVTCDTVLFSVGLVPENELSRDCGIKLNPLTGGALVDEDLMTSLPGVFSCGNVLHVHDLVDFVSLEAERCADSAVRYCARERRPGSQIQIVPGANVRYVISNQVTPGQSHHLLLRTSRPLATAELQLRDTTGNRLFAKRLRHLRPAEMISLEIPHDCTAGAKGLVLELEEEN
;
A
#
# COMPACT_ATOMS: atom_id res chain seq x y z
N MET A 1 10.86 30.03 16.39
CA MET A 1 11.04 28.63 15.96
C MET A 1 11.76 28.65 14.63
N LYS A 2 12.57 27.62 14.34
CA LYS A 2 13.28 27.50 13.07
C LYS A 2 12.27 27.25 11.95
N THR A 3 12.34 28.02 10.88
CA THR A 3 11.51 27.86 9.70
C THR A 3 12.40 27.40 8.55
N LEU A 4 12.04 26.30 7.90
CA LEU A 4 12.66 25.80 6.70
C LEU A 4 11.75 26.09 5.50
N GLU A 5 12.34 26.40 4.35
CA GLU A 5 11.62 26.68 3.11
C GLU A 5 12.09 25.73 2.02
N TYR A 6 11.14 25.02 1.41
CA TYR A 6 11.35 24.08 0.31
C TYR A 6 10.30 24.34 -0.78
N GLU A 7 10.59 23.93 -2.01
CA GLU A 7 9.57 23.93 -3.05
C GLU A 7 8.67 22.70 -2.87
N ILE A 8 9.28 21.53 -2.64
CA ILE A 8 8.55 20.27 -2.46
C ILE A 8 8.97 19.60 -1.16
N ALA A 9 8.00 19.24 -0.32
CA ALA A 9 8.21 18.41 0.85
C ALA A 9 7.56 17.03 0.67
N VAL A 10 8.32 15.97 0.88
CA VAL A 10 7.85 14.59 0.78
C VAL A 10 7.77 13.98 2.18
N ILE A 11 6.61 13.45 2.55
CA ILE A 11 6.39 12.85 3.87
C ILE A 11 6.48 11.32 3.77
N GLY A 12 7.56 10.76 4.32
CA GLY A 12 7.89 9.33 4.28
C GLY A 12 9.12 9.05 3.40
N GLY A 13 10.08 8.32 3.94
CA GLY A 13 11.33 7.93 3.29
C GLY A 13 11.34 6.48 2.78
N GLY A 14 10.18 5.93 2.43
CA GLY A 14 10.07 4.64 1.73
C GLY A 14 10.27 4.77 0.21
N ALA A 15 10.04 3.69 -0.54
CA ALA A 15 10.20 3.68 -1.99
C ALA A 15 9.49 4.83 -2.72
N ALA A 16 8.20 5.04 -2.45
CA ALA A 16 7.45 6.14 -3.04
C ALA A 16 8.09 7.50 -2.74
N GLY A 17 8.41 7.78 -1.47
CA GLY A 17 8.92 9.08 -1.09
C GLY A 17 10.31 9.36 -1.64
N LEU A 18 11.20 8.37 -1.62
CA LEU A 18 12.55 8.48 -2.19
C LEU A 18 12.50 8.67 -3.71
N THR A 19 11.67 7.91 -4.41
CA THR A 19 11.50 8.05 -5.86
C THR A 19 10.89 9.42 -6.22
N ALA A 20 9.85 9.85 -5.51
CA ALA A 20 9.26 11.17 -5.72
C ALA A 20 10.26 12.31 -5.46
N ALA A 21 11.07 12.19 -4.41
CA ALA A 21 12.10 13.16 -4.09
C ALA A 21 13.22 13.21 -5.13
N ALA A 22 13.66 12.04 -5.62
CA ALA A 22 14.64 11.95 -6.71
C ALA A 22 14.14 12.67 -7.97
N GLN A 23 12.90 12.39 -8.38
CA GLN A 23 12.29 13.00 -9.57
C GLN A 23 12.14 14.52 -9.41
N ALA A 24 11.61 14.98 -8.27
CA ALA A 24 11.45 16.41 -7.99
C ALA A 24 12.79 17.16 -7.94
N ALA A 25 13.80 16.60 -7.26
CA ALA A 25 15.12 17.21 -7.15
C ALA A 25 15.85 17.23 -8.51
N ALA A 26 15.74 16.17 -9.31
CA ALA A 26 16.29 16.13 -10.67
C ALA A 26 15.65 17.17 -11.60
N ALA A 27 14.39 17.54 -11.36
CA ALA A 27 13.72 18.65 -12.04
C ALA A 27 14.14 20.05 -11.51
N GLY A 28 15.17 20.13 -10.66
CA GLY A 28 15.73 21.36 -10.13
C GLY A 28 14.94 21.96 -8.96
N LYS A 29 14.00 21.20 -8.36
CA LYS A 29 13.23 21.68 -7.21
C LYS A 29 13.95 21.46 -5.90
N ARG A 30 13.99 22.49 -5.05
CA ARG A 30 14.49 22.35 -3.68
C ARG A 30 13.56 21.41 -2.90
N THR A 31 14.02 20.18 -2.68
CA THR A 31 13.19 19.07 -2.20
C THR A 31 13.72 18.50 -0.90
N VAL A 32 12.81 18.14 0.02
CA VAL A 32 13.15 17.48 1.29
C VAL A 32 12.26 16.28 1.55
N VAL A 33 12.86 15.19 2.02
CA VAL A 33 12.15 14.02 2.56
C VAL A 33 12.15 14.08 4.07
N ILE A 34 10.97 14.00 4.69
CA ILE A 34 10.80 13.96 6.14
C ILE A 34 10.47 12.52 6.53
N GLU A 35 11.36 11.88 7.29
CA GLU A 35 11.22 10.48 7.72
C GLU A 35 11.29 10.36 9.25
N ARG A 36 10.31 9.67 9.82
CA ARG A 36 10.21 9.46 11.28
C ARG A 36 11.30 8.53 11.82
N SER A 37 11.77 7.62 10.98
CA SER A 37 12.80 6.63 11.29
C SER A 37 14.20 7.25 11.19
N ARG A 38 15.19 6.55 11.74
CA ARG A 38 16.61 6.95 11.65
C ARG A 38 17.25 6.59 10.31
N GLU A 39 16.57 5.79 9.51
CA GLU A 39 17.06 5.23 8.25
C GLU A 39 15.98 5.38 7.17
N LEU A 40 16.42 5.51 5.93
CA LEU A 40 15.56 5.54 4.74
C LEU A 40 15.32 4.12 4.22
N GLY A 41 14.27 3.94 3.42
CA GLY A 41 13.90 2.66 2.78
C GLY A 41 12.58 2.09 3.28
N GLY A 42 12.09 2.50 4.44
CA GLY A 42 10.81 2.05 5.00
C GLY A 42 10.74 0.52 5.15
N VAL A 43 9.62 -0.08 4.75
CA VAL A 43 9.40 -1.54 4.88
C VAL A 43 10.38 -2.39 4.05
N LEU A 44 11.02 -1.80 3.03
CA LEU A 44 11.94 -2.56 2.18
C LEU A 44 13.15 -3.09 2.94
N LEU A 45 13.59 -2.40 3.99
CA LEU A 45 14.77 -2.79 4.78
C LEU A 45 14.64 -4.16 5.45
N GLN A 46 13.42 -4.65 5.66
CA GLN A 46 13.14 -5.96 6.25
C GLN A 46 12.71 -7.02 5.21
N CYS A 47 12.57 -6.64 3.94
CA CYS A 47 12.15 -7.50 2.83
C CYS A 47 13.36 -8.10 2.10
N ILE A 48 14.06 -9.03 2.74
CA ILE A 48 15.33 -9.58 2.20
C ILE A 48 15.19 -10.66 1.11
N HIS A 49 13.97 -10.93 0.64
CA HIS A 49 13.73 -11.86 -0.46
C HIS A 49 13.90 -11.12 -1.81
N SER A 50 14.15 -11.87 -2.89
CA SER A 50 14.25 -11.32 -4.24
C SER A 50 12.87 -11.09 -4.88
N GLY A 51 12.86 -10.43 -6.04
CA GLY A 51 11.65 -10.17 -6.83
C GLY A 51 11.23 -8.70 -6.86
N PHE A 52 12.04 -7.79 -6.33
CA PHE A 52 11.86 -6.34 -6.44
C PHE A 52 12.63 -5.82 -7.66
N GLY A 53 12.14 -4.76 -8.34
CA GLY A 53 12.92 -4.05 -9.37
C GLY A 53 12.80 -4.59 -10.79
N LEU A 54 12.07 -5.68 -11.04
CA LEU A 54 11.95 -6.29 -12.36
C LEU A 54 11.32 -5.38 -13.42
N HIS A 55 10.41 -4.49 -13.01
CA HIS A 55 9.69 -3.60 -13.92
C HIS A 55 10.27 -2.19 -13.94
N TYR A 56 10.81 -1.73 -12.82
CA TYR A 56 11.32 -0.37 -12.66
C TYR A 56 12.83 -0.25 -12.91
N PHE A 57 13.61 -1.21 -12.43
CA PHE A 57 15.07 -1.27 -12.63
C PHE A 57 15.50 -2.27 -13.71
N HIS A 58 14.59 -3.14 -14.17
CA HIS A 58 14.89 -4.25 -15.08
C HIS A 58 15.96 -5.21 -14.52
N GLU A 59 16.00 -5.35 -13.21
CA GLU A 59 16.98 -6.15 -12.46
C GLU A 59 16.27 -6.83 -11.28
N GLU A 60 16.64 -8.07 -10.96
CA GLU A 60 16.08 -8.76 -9.79
C GLU A 60 16.85 -8.36 -8.53
N LEU A 61 16.21 -7.55 -7.69
CA LEU A 61 16.76 -7.03 -6.45
C LEU A 61 16.03 -7.60 -5.23
N THR A 62 16.69 -7.54 -4.08
CA THR A 62 16.05 -7.62 -2.76
C THR A 62 15.45 -6.27 -2.35
N GLY A 63 14.61 -6.27 -1.32
CA GLY A 63 14.06 -5.03 -0.75
C GLY A 63 15.14 -4.01 -0.34
N PRO A 64 16.14 -4.39 0.47
CA PRO A 64 17.23 -3.48 0.86
C PRO A 64 18.03 -2.93 -0.33
N GLU A 65 18.29 -3.74 -1.36
CA GLU A 65 18.98 -3.29 -2.58
C GLU A 65 18.13 -2.28 -3.37
N TYR A 66 16.82 -2.54 -3.51
CA TYR A 66 15.89 -1.59 -4.10
C TYR A 66 15.89 -0.26 -3.35
N ALA A 67 15.80 -0.30 -2.01
CA ALA A 67 15.84 0.87 -1.14
C ALA A 67 17.13 1.66 -1.31
N ALA A 68 18.29 0.98 -1.32
CA ALA A 68 19.58 1.61 -1.52
C ALA A 68 19.66 2.33 -2.87
N ARG A 69 19.10 1.75 -3.93
CA ARG A 69 19.14 2.31 -5.29
C ARG A 69 18.25 3.55 -5.44
N VAL A 70 17.04 3.55 -4.88
CA VAL A 70 16.19 4.75 -4.87
C VAL A 70 16.75 5.84 -3.94
N GLN A 71 17.36 5.46 -2.81
CA GLN A 71 18.04 6.40 -1.93
C GLN A 71 19.24 7.06 -2.62
N GLN A 72 20.04 6.27 -3.34
CA GLN A 72 21.17 6.78 -4.13
C GLN A 72 20.68 7.78 -5.18
N LYS A 73 19.66 7.42 -5.97
CA LYS A 73 19.05 8.35 -6.95
C LYS A 73 18.60 9.66 -6.31
N ALA A 74 17.92 9.61 -5.16
CA ALA A 74 17.46 10.81 -4.46
C ALA A 74 18.62 11.68 -3.95
N THR A 75 19.68 11.04 -3.44
CA THR A 75 20.87 11.73 -2.94
C THR A 75 21.65 12.40 -4.08
N GLU A 76 21.86 11.68 -5.19
CA GLU A 76 22.56 12.19 -6.38
C GLU A 76 21.78 13.33 -7.06
N ALA A 77 20.46 13.30 -7.01
CA ALA A 77 19.59 14.37 -7.49
C ALA A 77 19.60 15.62 -6.59
N GLY A 78 20.15 15.54 -5.36
CA GLY A 78 20.27 16.66 -4.43
C GLY A 78 19.06 16.86 -3.50
N ALA A 79 18.31 15.80 -3.20
CA ALA A 79 17.25 15.87 -2.18
C ALA A 79 17.84 15.95 -0.76
N ASP A 80 17.26 16.81 0.08
CA ASP A 80 17.58 16.88 1.51
C ASP A 80 16.82 15.81 2.30
N PHE A 81 17.38 15.34 3.41
CA PHE A 81 16.75 14.34 4.27
C PHE A 81 16.67 14.83 5.71
N LEU A 82 15.45 14.91 6.23
CA LEU A 82 15.16 15.21 7.63
C LEU A 82 14.70 13.92 8.33
N LEU A 83 15.68 13.16 8.83
CA LEU A 83 15.46 11.89 9.53
C LEU A 83 15.06 12.08 11.00
N ALA A 84 14.59 11.01 11.64
CA ALA A 84 14.12 11.02 13.02
C ALA A 84 13.14 12.16 13.33
N SER A 85 12.31 12.49 12.33
CA SER A 85 11.45 13.68 12.34
C SER A 85 10.05 13.32 11.87
N THR A 86 9.05 13.66 12.70
CA THR A 86 7.65 13.31 12.47
C THR A 86 6.87 14.56 12.11
N VAL A 87 6.15 14.53 10.99
CA VAL A 87 5.17 15.56 10.65
C VAL A 87 3.97 15.37 11.55
N MET A 88 3.62 16.40 12.32
CA MET A 88 2.51 16.38 13.28
C MET A 88 1.24 16.98 12.70
N GLN A 89 1.38 17.95 11.79
CA GLN A 89 0.25 18.68 11.22
C GLN A 89 0.63 19.29 9.87
N ILE A 90 -0.35 19.37 8.96
CA ILE A 90 -0.28 20.12 7.71
C ILE A 90 -1.36 21.21 7.78
N LEU A 91 -0.94 22.46 7.68
CA LEU A 91 -1.83 23.63 7.67
C LEU A 91 -1.84 24.26 6.26
N PRO A 92 -3.01 24.63 5.72
CA PRO A 92 -3.05 25.43 4.50
C PRO A 92 -2.47 26.82 4.74
N GLY A 93 -1.82 27.41 3.73
CA GLY A 93 -1.25 28.74 3.81
C GLY A 93 -1.15 29.42 2.45
N GLU A 94 -0.99 30.75 2.44
CA GLU A 94 -0.94 31.55 1.20
C GLU A 94 0.24 31.19 0.29
N LYS A 95 1.37 30.77 0.88
CA LYS A 95 2.58 30.33 0.16
C LYS A 95 2.61 28.82 -0.12
N GLY A 96 1.50 28.13 0.09
CA GLY A 96 1.40 26.67 0.09
C GLY A 96 1.31 26.08 1.49
N PRO A 97 1.33 24.75 1.63
CA PRO A 97 1.17 24.07 2.91
C PRO A 97 2.32 24.36 3.90
N LEU A 98 1.97 24.59 5.16
CA LEU A 98 2.88 24.74 6.29
C LEU A 98 2.85 23.49 7.16
N LEU A 99 3.97 22.80 7.29
CA LEU A 99 4.10 21.59 8.09
C LEU A 99 4.68 21.93 9.47
N THR A 100 4.08 21.35 10.50
CA THR A 100 4.70 21.31 11.84
C THR A 100 5.43 19.99 11.99
N VAL A 101 6.75 20.05 12.08
CA VAL A 101 7.64 18.87 12.19
C VAL A 101 8.25 18.83 13.58
N TYR A 102 8.19 17.68 14.22
CA TYR A 102 8.89 17.43 15.47
C TYR A 102 10.10 16.55 15.23
N SER A 103 11.28 17.02 15.64
CA SER A 103 12.52 16.26 15.66
C SER A 103 13.10 16.25 17.07
N ARG A 104 13.71 15.13 17.47
CA ARG A 104 14.39 15.07 18.78
C ARG A 104 15.56 16.06 18.89
N GLN A 105 16.25 16.33 17.78
CA GLN A 105 17.44 17.19 17.77
C GLN A 105 17.08 18.68 17.76
N GLU A 106 16.08 19.05 16.97
CA GLU A 106 15.74 20.45 16.69
C GLU A 106 14.49 20.94 17.44
N GLY A 107 13.76 20.03 18.11
CA GLY A 107 12.45 20.32 18.69
C GLY A 107 11.39 20.51 17.60
N VAL A 108 10.57 21.55 17.75
CA VAL A 108 9.53 21.89 16.77
C VAL A 108 10.12 22.80 15.69
N VAL A 109 10.01 22.34 14.44
CA VAL A 109 10.43 23.04 13.24
C VAL A 109 9.19 23.29 12.37
N TRP A 110 9.08 24.50 11.84
CA TRP A 110 8.09 24.80 10.81
C TRP A 110 8.72 24.64 9.44
N LEU A 111 8.01 24.01 8.52
CA LEU A 111 8.49 23.78 7.16
C LEU A 111 7.44 24.29 6.18
N GLN A 112 7.76 25.37 5.49
CA GLN A 112 6.94 25.92 4.42
C GLN A 112 7.31 25.24 3.10
N ALA A 113 6.31 24.67 2.43
CA ALA A 113 6.46 24.09 1.10
C ALA A 113 5.48 24.72 0.11
N GLN A 114 5.82 24.74 -1.19
CA GLN A 114 4.87 25.09 -2.24
C GLN A 114 3.96 23.90 -2.56
N ALA A 115 4.52 22.69 -2.57
CA ALA A 115 3.79 21.44 -2.68
C ALA A 115 4.25 20.39 -1.66
N VAL A 116 3.33 19.49 -1.29
CA VAL A 116 3.57 18.37 -0.38
C VAL A 116 3.18 17.07 -1.06
N ILE A 117 4.03 16.05 -0.98
CA ILE A 117 3.74 14.70 -1.45
C ILE A 117 3.60 13.77 -0.24
N LEU A 118 2.42 13.19 -0.10
CA LEU A 118 2.08 12.21 0.93
C LEU A 118 2.55 10.82 0.48
N ALA A 119 3.54 10.25 1.18
CA ALA A 119 4.16 8.97 0.87
C ALA A 119 4.40 8.09 2.14
N MET A 120 3.53 8.22 3.14
CA MET A 120 3.69 7.60 4.47
C MET A 120 3.47 6.07 4.48
N GLY A 121 2.95 5.50 3.39
CA GLY A 121 2.68 4.07 3.26
C GLY A 121 1.46 3.58 4.04
N CYS A 122 1.56 2.34 4.55
CA CYS A 122 0.50 1.66 5.28
C CYS A 122 1.00 1.05 6.58
N ARG A 123 0.07 0.75 7.46
CA ARG A 123 0.23 -0.12 8.63
C ARG A 123 -0.43 -1.47 8.39
N GLU A 124 0.09 -2.52 9.01
CA GLU A 124 -0.56 -3.83 8.96
C GLU A 124 -1.77 -3.86 9.88
N ARG A 125 -2.82 -4.59 9.47
CA ARG A 125 -3.90 -4.93 10.39
C ARG A 125 -3.39 -5.92 11.42
N CYS A 126 -3.66 -5.62 12.68
CA CYS A 126 -3.33 -6.50 13.80
C CYS A 126 -4.58 -7.23 14.31
N ARG A 127 -4.37 -8.16 15.25
CA ARG A 127 -5.44 -8.86 15.98
C ARG A 127 -6.57 -7.92 16.43
N GLY A 128 -6.20 -6.76 16.98
CA GLY A 128 -7.16 -5.77 17.49
C GLY A 128 -8.06 -5.19 16.40
N ASN A 129 -7.54 -4.98 15.18
CA ASN A 129 -8.34 -4.51 14.05
C ASN A 129 -9.38 -5.54 13.60
N LEU A 130 -9.14 -6.83 13.84
CA LEU A 130 -10.04 -7.92 13.49
C LEU A 130 -11.00 -8.32 14.61
N GLY A 131 -10.81 -7.80 15.83
CA GLY A 131 -11.64 -8.18 16.98
C GLY A 131 -11.49 -9.65 17.40
N ILE A 132 -10.34 -10.28 17.14
CA ILE A 132 -10.13 -11.70 17.45
C ILE A 132 -10.06 -11.91 18.98
N PRO A 133 -10.94 -12.74 19.56
CA PRO A 133 -11.02 -12.98 21.00
C PRO A 133 -9.84 -13.83 21.52
N GLY A 134 -9.68 -13.87 22.84
CA GLY A 134 -8.63 -14.65 23.53
C GLY A 134 -7.78 -13.84 24.52
N ASP A 135 -6.78 -14.49 25.11
CA ASP A 135 -5.92 -13.92 26.15
C ASP A 135 -4.96 -12.85 25.63
N ARG A 136 -4.57 -11.91 26.50
CA ARG A 136 -3.58 -10.86 26.18
C ARG A 136 -2.18 -11.33 26.54
N VAL A 137 -1.55 -12.05 25.61
CA VAL A 137 -0.24 -12.70 25.78
C VAL A 137 0.81 -12.17 24.81
N SER A 138 2.09 -12.41 25.11
CA SER A 138 3.19 -12.24 24.15
C SER A 138 3.15 -13.33 23.06
N GLY A 139 3.92 -13.17 21.98
CA GLY A 139 3.93 -14.13 20.86
C GLY A 139 2.89 -13.83 19.76
N VAL A 140 2.18 -12.71 19.83
CA VAL A 140 1.26 -12.26 18.78
C VAL A 140 1.88 -11.10 18.00
N TYR A 141 2.12 -11.28 16.71
CA TYR A 141 2.79 -10.29 15.86
C TYR A 141 2.03 -10.06 14.56
N SER A 142 2.22 -8.90 13.94
CA SER A 142 1.98 -8.76 12.50
C SER A 142 3.11 -9.46 11.72
N ALA A 143 2.85 -9.82 10.46
CA ALA A 143 3.87 -10.45 9.62
C ALA A 143 5.10 -9.56 9.43
N GLY A 144 4.90 -8.26 9.21
CA GLY A 144 5.96 -7.27 9.12
C GLY A 144 6.72 -7.06 10.44
N THR A 145 6.07 -7.14 11.61
CA THR A 145 6.78 -7.12 12.89
C THR A 145 7.68 -8.34 13.03
N ALA A 146 7.18 -9.52 12.65
CA ALA A 146 7.98 -10.74 12.66
C ALA A 146 9.13 -10.71 11.64
N GLN A 147 8.93 -10.10 10.47
CA GLN A 147 10.00 -9.82 9.50
C GLN A 147 11.07 -8.90 10.08
N LEU A 148 10.68 -7.81 10.75
CA LEU A 148 11.61 -6.89 11.41
C LEU A 148 12.48 -7.63 12.42
N LEU A 149 11.85 -8.34 13.36
CA LEU A 149 12.55 -9.10 14.40
C LEU A 149 13.54 -10.10 13.78
N LEU A 150 13.10 -10.87 12.80
CA LEU A 150 13.90 -11.95 12.24
C LEU A 150 15.01 -11.45 11.31
N ASN A 151 14.67 -10.55 10.38
CA ASN A 151 15.57 -10.18 9.29
C ASN A 151 16.48 -8.99 9.62
N ARG A 152 16.09 -8.13 10.57
CA ARG A 152 16.90 -6.96 10.96
C ARG A 152 17.50 -7.11 12.34
N GLU A 153 16.72 -7.59 13.31
CA GLU A 153 17.18 -7.69 14.71
C GLU A 153 17.84 -9.05 15.03
N GLY A 154 17.74 -10.04 14.13
CA GLY A 154 18.27 -11.39 14.35
C GLY A 154 17.55 -12.17 15.47
N ILE A 155 16.30 -11.79 15.78
CA ILE A 155 15.47 -12.39 16.82
C ILE A 155 14.43 -13.32 16.18
N VAL A 156 14.48 -14.60 16.52
CA VAL A 156 13.47 -15.57 16.09
C VAL A 156 12.17 -15.35 16.89
N PRO A 157 11.01 -15.12 16.25
CA PRO A 157 9.75 -14.78 16.96
C PRO A 157 9.20 -15.85 17.91
N GLY A 158 9.57 -17.12 17.69
CA GLY A 158 9.23 -18.27 18.53
C GLY A 158 9.59 -19.60 17.85
N LYS A 159 9.10 -20.73 18.36
CA LYS A 159 9.47 -22.08 17.88
C LYS A 159 8.37 -22.76 17.05
N ARG A 160 7.10 -22.42 17.29
CA ARG A 160 5.96 -23.01 16.57
C ARG A 160 4.91 -21.95 16.28
N ALA A 161 4.72 -21.65 15.00
CA ALA A 161 3.89 -20.54 14.55
C ALA A 161 2.58 -20.98 13.88
N VAL A 162 1.52 -20.21 14.09
CA VAL A 162 0.31 -20.21 13.25
C VAL A 162 0.27 -18.88 12.49
N ILE A 163 -0.06 -18.92 11.20
CA ILE A 163 -0.15 -17.72 10.36
C ILE A 163 -1.61 -17.52 9.95
N VAL A 164 -2.12 -16.31 10.10
CA VAL A 164 -3.45 -15.90 9.69
C VAL A 164 -3.34 -15.02 8.46
N GLY A 165 -3.97 -15.45 7.37
CA GLY A 165 -3.92 -14.84 6.05
C GLY A 165 -2.93 -15.54 5.13
N SER A 166 -3.40 -15.90 3.94
CA SER A 166 -2.62 -16.55 2.88
C SER A 166 -2.13 -15.58 1.79
N GLY A 167 -2.13 -14.28 2.07
CA GLY A 167 -1.51 -13.28 1.19
C GLY A 167 0.00 -13.45 1.12
N ASP A 168 0.64 -12.88 0.09
CA ASP A 168 2.06 -13.11 -0.20
C ASP A 168 3.00 -12.82 0.98
N ILE A 169 2.73 -11.77 1.78
CA ILE A 169 3.52 -11.44 2.97
C ILE A 169 3.49 -12.61 3.98
N GLY A 170 2.32 -13.19 4.23
CA GLY A 170 2.13 -14.33 5.14
C GLY A 170 2.79 -15.60 4.61
N LEU A 171 2.64 -15.89 3.31
CA LEU A 171 3.28 -17.03 2.65
C LEU A 171 4.80 -16.93 2.71
N ILE A 172 5.37 -15.78 2.33
CA ILE A 172 6.82 -15.53 2.40
C ILE A 172 7.33 -15.69 3.82
N MET A 173 6.53 -15.27 4.82
CA MET A 173 6.87 -15.49 6.22
C MET A 173 6.79 -16.95 6.65
N ALA A 174 5.85 -17.74 6.12
CA ALA A 174 5.81 -19.18 6.37
C ALA A 174 7.14 -19.85 5.96
N ARG A 175 7.62 -19.57 4.74
CA ARG A 175 8.91 -20.05 4.25
C ARG A 175 10.07 -19.56 5.10
N ARG A 176 10.09 -18.25 5.40
CA ARG A 176 11.20 -17.62 6.13
C ARG A 176 11.34 -18.15 7.55
N LEU A 177 10.21 -18.37 8.24
CA LEU A 177 10.18 -19.01 9.55
C LEU A 177 10.72 -20.44 9.49
N THR A 178 10.29 -21.24 8.50
CA THR A 178 10.77 -22.62 8.32
C THR A 178 12.29 -22.68 8.10
N TRP A 179 12.84 -21.80 7.25
CA TRP A 179 14.30 -21.68 7.08
C TRP A 179 15.04 -21.27 8.35
N SER A 180 14.37 -20.59 9.27
CA SER A 180 14.91 -20.15 10.55
C SER A 180 14.71 -21.18 11.67
N GLY A 181 14.26 -22.40 11.33
CA GLY A 181 14.06 -23.50 12.29
C GLY A 181 12.74 -23.44 13.06
N VAL A 182 11.81 -22.55 12.70
CA VAL A 182 10.49 -22.44 13.31
C VAL A 182 9.53 -23.40 12.62
N LYS A 183 8.79 -24.20 13.40
CA LYS A 183 7.75 -25.08 12.85
C LYS A 183 6.48 -24.26 12.57
N VAL A 184 6.15 -24.03 11.31
CA VAL A 184 4.85 -23.46 10.95
C VAL A 184 3.81 -24.58 11.01
N ALA A 185 2.87 -24.46 11.95
CA ALA A 185 1.87 -25.49 12.21
C ALA A 185 0.77 -25.51 11.14
N CYS A 186 0.28 -24.33 10.74
CA CYS A 186 -0.69 -24.14 9.67
C CYS A 186 -0.79 -22.67 9.25
N VAL A 187 -1.38 -22.45 8.08
CA VAL A 187 -1.86 -21.15 7.60
C VAL A 187 -3.38 -21.19 7.55
N LEU A 188 -4.03 -20.15 8.05
CA LEU A 188 -5.49 -20.02 8.10
C LEU A 188 -5.93 -18.89 7.18
N GLU A 189 -6.86 -19.16 6.26
CA GLU A 189 -7.38 -18.20 5.29
C GLU A 189 -8.91 -18.11 5.42
N ILE A 190 -9.42 -16.89 5.49
CA ILE A 190 -10.86 -16.63 5.64
C ILE A 190 -11.62 -16.87 4.33
N MET A 191 -10.93 -16.71 3.20
CA MET A 191 -11.49 -16.90 1.87
C MET A 191 -11.54 -18.39 1.47
N PRO A 192 -12.47 -18.78 0.57
CA PRO A 192 -12.52 -20.14 0.03
C PRO A 192 -11.42 -20.42 -1.01
N TYR A 193 -10.47 -19.51 -1.18
CA TYR A 193 -9.33 -19.62 -2.08
C TYR A 193 -8.12 -18.89 -1.47
N PRO A 194 -6.90 -19.30 -1.81
CA PRO A 194 -5.69 -18.63 -1.35
C PRO A 194 -5.55 -17.23 -1.96
N ALA A 195 -5.16 -16.25 -1.16
CA ALA A 195 -5.04 -14.86 -1.58
C ALA A 195 -3.72 -14.54 -2.28
N GLY A 196 -2.64 -15.26 -1.93
CA GLY A 196 -1.32 -15.08 -2.52
C GLY A 196 -1.16 -15.69 -3.92
N LEU A 197 -0.06 -15.37 -4.57
CA LEU A 197 0.28 -15.88 -5.90
C LEU A 197 0.50 -17.40 -5.87
N SER A 198 0.08 -18.09 -6.92
CA SER A 198 0.18 -19.56 -7.02
C SER A 198 1.61 -20.08 -6.83
N ARG A 199 2.61 -19.34 -7.33
CA ARG A 199 4.03 -19.65 -7.11
C ARG A 199 4.42 -19.66 -5.62
N ASN A 200 3.86 -18.74 -4.83
CA ASN A 200 4.18 -18.60 -3.42
C ASN A 200 3.49 -19.68 -2.59
N ILE A 201 2.33 -20.17 -3.01
CA ILE A 201 1.67 -21.33 -2.38
C ILE A 201 2.58 -22.55 -2.48
N ALA A 202 3.02 -22.90 -3.69
CA ALA A 202 3.91 -24.03 -3.91
C ALA A 202 5.22 -23.87 -3.13
N GLN A 203 5.91 -22.74 -3.36
CA GLN A 203 7.26 -22.52 -2.82
C GLN A 203 7.31 -22.23 -1.32
N CYS A 204 6.20 -21.82 -0.70
CA CYS A 204 6.20 -21.47 0.72
C CYS A 204 5.42 -22.44 1.59
N LEU A 205 4.47 -23.19 1.03
CA LEU A 205 3.65 -24.15 1.78
C LEU A 205 3.90 -25.58 1.33
N GLU A 206 3.69 -25.90 0.05
CA GLU A 206 3.76 -27.28 -0.47
C GLU A 206 5.17 -27.87 -0.32
N ASP A 207 6.20 -27.12 -0.69
CA ASP A 207 7.62 -27.51 -0.57
C ASP A 207 8.03 -27.83 0.89
N PHE A 208 7.30 -27.30 1.87
CA PHE A 208 7.57 -27.49 3.30
C PHE A 208 6.49 -28.32 4.01
N GLY A 209 5.48 -28.81 3.29
CA GLY A 209 4.36 -29.57 3.86
C GLY A 209 3.55 -28.79 4.90
N ILE A 210 3.40 -27.47 4.74
CA ILE A 210 2.63 -26.62 5.66
C ILE A 210 1.15 -26.65 5.24
N PRO A 211 0.21 -27.06 6.12
CA PRO A 211 -1.20 -27.12 5.78
C PRO A 211 -1.82 -25.72 5.67
N LEU A 212 -2.65 -25.53 4.64
CA LEU A 212 -3.49 -24.35 4.43
C LEU A 212 -4.96 -24.70 4.67
N HIS A 213 -5.59 -24.04 5.64
CA HIS A 213 -7.02 -24.16 5.91
C HIS A 213 -7.75 -22.97 5.29
N LEU A 214 -8.52 -23.22 4.24
CA LEU A 214 -9.38 -22.23 3.59
C LEU A 214 -10.70 -22.08 4.34
N SER A 215 -11.42 -20.98 4.11
CA SER A 215 -12.67 -20.66 4.80
C SER A 215 -12.58 -20.91 6.30
N THR A 216 -11.51 -20.49 6.96
CA THR A 216 -11.22 -20.82 8.36
C THR A 216 -10.77 -19.58 9.12
N SER A 217 -11.27 -19.40 10.33
CA SER A 217 -10.91 -18.26 11.20
C SER A 217 -10.46 -18.74 12.57
N ILE A 218 -9.53 -17.98 13.17
CA ILE A 218 -9.25 -18.10 14.60
C ILE A 218 -10.49 -17.71 15.41
N THR A 219 -10.81 -18.53 16.40
CA THR A 219 -11.88 -18.30 17.39
C THR A 219 -11.34 -18.07 18.79
N GLY A 220 -10.05 -18.31 19.03
CA GLY A 220 -9.41 -17.98 20.31
C GLY A 220 -7.89 -18.11 20.30
N ILE A 221 -7.22 -17.24 21.04
CA ILE A 221 -5.79 -17.32 21.36
C ILE A 221 -5.67 -17.54 22.85
N HIS A 222 -4.93 -18.57 23.27
CA HIS A 222 -4.90 -19.02 24.66
C HIS A 222 -3.48 -19.01 25.22
N GLY A 223 -3.33 -18.55 26.46
CA GLY A 223 -2.09 -18.64 27.22
C GLY A 223 -2.04 -17.69 28.40
N ARG A 224 -1.01 -17.82 29.25
CA ARG A 224 -0.85 -16.95 30.43
C ARG A 224 0.11 -15.79 30.21
N ASN A 225 1.34 -16.09 29.80
CA ASN A 225 2.40 -15.09 29.57
C ASN A 225 2.74 -14.95 28.08
N GLN A 226 2.67 -16.08 27.37
CA GLN A 226 2.91 -16.24 25.94
C GLN A 226 1.76 -17.06 25.37
N VAL A 227 1.55 -16.99 24.05
CA VAL A 227 0.69 -17.96 23.34
C VAL A 227 1.13 -19.39 23.71
N GLU A 228 0.18 -20.23 24.05
CA GLU A 228 0.38 -21.67 24.27
C GLU A 228 -0.39 -22.48 23.22
N SER A 229 -1.47 -21.92 22.68
CA SER A 229 -2.26 -22.52 21.61
C SER A 229 -3.24 -21.53 20.98
N VAL A 230 -3.75 -21.92 19.81
CA VAL A 230 -4.81 -21.23 19.09
C VAL A 230 -5.94 -22.21 18.84
N THR A 231 -7.18 -21.74 18.96
CA THR A 231 -8.38 -22.43 18.46
C THR A 231 -8.83 -21.75 17.17
N PHE A 232 -9.19 -22.55 16.17
CA PHE A 232 -9.75 -22.08 14.91
C PHE A 232 -10.89 -23.00 14.48
N ALA A 233 -11.77 -22.49 13.63
CA ALA A 233 -12.92 -23.22 13.12
C ALA A 233 -13.18 -22.88 11.64
N PRO A 234 -13.73 -23.84 10.87
CA PRO A 234 -14.22 -23.56 9.54
C PRO A 234 -15.39 -22.56 9.59
N LEU A 235 -15.54 -21.80 8.51
CA LEU A 235 -16.58 -20.81 8.33
C LEU A 235 -17.75 -21.41 7.56
N VAL A 236 -18.95 -21.26 8.14
CA VAL A 236 -20.22 -21.57 7.50
C VAL A 236 -21.00 -20.27 7.40
N ASN A 237 -21.34 -19.86 6.16
CA ASN A 237 -22.01 -18.57 5.88
C ASN A 237 -21.27 -17.35 6.48
N GLY A 238 -19.93 -17.40 6.49
CA GLY A 238 -19.07 -16.33 7.00
C GLY A 238 -18.95 -16.28 8.53
N GLN A 239 -19.51 -17.25 9.26
CA GLN A 239 -19.39 -17.36 10.71
C GLN A 239 -18.63 -18.63 11.11
N PRO A 240 -17.77 -18.60 12.14
CA PRO A 240 -17.10 -19.80 12.63
C PRO A 240 -18.10 -20.83 13.17
N ASP A 241 -18.01 -22.06 12.68
CA ASP A 241 -18.74 -23.21 13.22
C ASP A 241 -18.02 -23.74 14.46
N LEU A 242 -18.47 -23.30 15.63
CA LEU A 242 -17.87 -23.65 16.92
C LEU A 242 -17.98 -25.15 17.26
N THR A 243 -18.80 -25.92 16.53
CA THR A 243 -18.89 -27.37 16.73
C THR A 243 -17.72 -28.13 16.11
N GLN A 244 -17.01 -27.49 15.19
CA GLN A 244 -15.85 -28.04 14.47
C GLN A 244 -14.55 -27.31 14.84
N GLU A 245 -14.44 -26.86 16.09
CA GLU A 245 -13.22 -26.22 16.58
C GLU A 245 -12.05 -27.20 16.65
N GLU A 246 -10.93 -26.78 16.09
CA GLU A 246 -9.65 -27.44 16.22
C GLU A 246 -8.71 -26.58 17.08
N ARG A 247 -7.91 -27.24 17.92
CA ARG A 247 -6.90 -26.56 18.75
C ARG A 247 -5.51 -27.01 18.35
N VAL A 248 -4.65 -26.04 18.09
CA VAL A 248 -3.24 -26.27 17.75
C VAL A 248 -2.33 -25.64 18.79
N THR A 249 -1.38 -26.41 19.31
CA THR A 249 -0.32 -25.88 20.17
C THR A 249 0.65 -25.04 19.35
N CYS A 250 0.96 -23.85 19.83
CA CYS A 250 1.87 -22.92 19.19
C CYS A 250 2.32 -21.87 20.21
N ASP A 251 3.45 -21.23 19.96
CA ASP A 251 4.00 -20.18 20.81
C ASP A 251 4.02 -18.81 20.13
N THR A 252 3.60 -18.78 18.86
CA THR A 252 3.63 -17.61 17.98
C THR A 252 2.40 -17.59 17.07
N VAL A 253 1.78 -16.42 16.91
CA VAL A 253 0.70 -16.17 15.94
C VAL A 253 1.06 -14.95 15.11
N LEU A 254 1.09 -15.11 13.79
CA LEU A 254 1.35 -14.03 12.84
C LEU A 254 0.07 -13.62 12.12
N PHE A 255 -0.18 -12.31 12.07
CA PHE A 255 -1.28 -11.72 11.31
C PHE A 255 -0.77 -11.10 10.01
N SER A 256 -1.23 -11.62 8.88
CA SER A 256 -1.02 -11.12 7.50
C SER A 256 -2.38 -10.89 6.82
N VAL A 257 -3.19 -10.00 7.40
CA VAL A 257 -4.63 -9.89 7.15
C VAL A 257 -5.04 -8.55 6.51
N GLY A 258 -4.14 -7.99 5.71
CA GLY A 258 -4.34 -6.75 4.98
C GLY A 258 -3.67 -5.54 5.62
N LEU A 259 -3.67 -4.45 4.86
CA LEU A 259 -3.00 -3.19 5.19
C LEU A 259 -4.02 -2.06 5.35
N VAL A 260 -3.64 -1.05 6.12
CA VAL A 260 -4.40 0.19 6.37
C VAL A 260 -3.51 1.37 6.00
N PRO A 261 -3.86 2.16 4.96
CA PRO A 261 -3.14 3.38 4.63
C PRO A 261 -3.03 4.35 5.82
N GLU A 262 -1.85 4.94 6.00
CA GLU A 262 -1.56 5.88 7.09
C GLU A 262 -2.00 7.30 6.71
N ASN A 263 -3.29 7.61 6.91
CA ASN A 263 -3.94 8.85 6.44
C ASN A 263 -4.47 9.75 7.56
N GLU A 264 -3.98 9.61 8.80
CA GLU A 264 -4.36 10.50 9.89
C GLU A 264 -4.02 11.98 9.56
N LEU A 265 -2.81 12.25 9.04
CA LEU A 265 -2.42 13.59 8.59
C LEU A 265 -3.34 14.12 7.49
N SER A 266 -3.71 13.28 6.53
CA SER A 266 -4.61 13.63 5.43
C SER A 266 -5.99 14.03 5.95
N ARG A 267 -6.56 13.22 6.84
CA ARG A 267 -7.87 13.50 7.46
C ARG A 267 -7.84 14.78 8.29
N ASP A 268 -6.80 14.96 9.09
CA ASP A 268 -6.70 16.08 10.03
C ASP A 268 -6.52 17.42 9.31
N CYS A 269 -5.97 17.43 8.09
CA CYS A 269 -5.91 18.62 7.22
C CYS A 269 -7.11 18.77 6.26
N GLY A 270 -8.14 17.92 6.40
CA GLY A 270 -9.39 18.03 5.64
C GLY A 270 -9.37 17.41 4.24
N ILE A 271 -8.38 16.59 3.91
CA ILE A 271 -8.36 15.84 2.65
C ILE A 271 -9.48 14.79 2.65
N LYS A 272 -10.27 14.78 1.57
CA LYS A 272 -11.32 13.78 1.38
C LYS A 272 -10.69 12.42 1.07
N LEU A 273 -11.12 11.39 1.78
CA LEU A 273 -10.62 10.02 1.60
C LEU A 273 -11.63 9.17 0.82
N ASN A 274 -11.11 8.23 0.05
CA ASN A 274 -11.88 7.17 -0.56
C ASN A 274 -12.19 6.10 0.51
N PRO A 275 -13.47 5.80 0.81
CA PRO A 275 -13.82 4.86 1.87
C PRO A 275 -13.41 3.41 1.56
N LEU A 276 -13.19 3.05 0.29
CA LEU A 276 -12.83 1.70 -0.13
C LEU A 276 -11.32 1.44 -0.07
N THR A 277 -10.50 2.43 -0.42
CA THR A 277 -9.04 2.30 -0.34
C THR A 277 -8.50 2.74 1.01
N GLY A 278 -9.15 3.71 1.66
CA GLY A 278 -8.65 4.39 2.86
C GLY A 278 -7.61 5.48 2.55
N GLY A 279 -7.30 5.73 1.27
CA GLY A 279 -6.40 6.80 0.82
C GLY A 279 -7.13 8.04 0.32
N ALA A 280 -6.37 9.06 -0.09
CA ALA A 280 -6.92 10.31 -0.58
C ALA A 280 -7.73 10.11 -1.88
N LEU A 281 -8.82 10.85 -2.03
CA LEU A 281 -9.44 11.06 -3.35
C LEU A 281 -8.52 11.98 -4.14
N VAL A 282 -8.08 11.51 -5.30
CA VAL A 282 -7.16 12.26 -6.16
C VAL A 282 -7.70 12.44 -7.56
N ASP A 283 -7.23 13.49 -8.21
CA ASP A 283 -7.41 13.72 -9.63
C ASP A 283 -6.32 13.04 -10.48
N GLU A 284 -6.35 13.25 -11.79
CA GLU A 284 -5.41 12.64 -12.75
C GLU A 284 -3.95 13.03 -12.51
N ASP A 285 -3.70 14.15 -11.83
CA ASP A 285 -2.37 14.62 -11.45
C ASP A 285 -1.93 14.04 -10.09
N LEU A 286 -2.75 13.16 -9.48
CA LEU A 286 -2.58 12.64 -8.12
C LEU A 286 -2.68 13.74 -7.04
N MET A 287 -3.26 14.89 -7.36
CA MET A 287 -3.51 15.96 -6.40
C MET A 287 -4.75 15.62 -5.58
N THR A 288 -4.67 15.85 -4.27
CA THR A 288 -5.78 15.63 -3.35
C THR A 288 -6.79 16.78 -3.41
N SER A 289 -7.85 16.69 -2.60
CA SER A 289 -8.80 17.81 -2.45
C SER A 289 -8.21 19.07 -1.81
N LEU A 290 -7.00 19.01 -1.25
CA LEU A 290 -6.27 20.16 -0.73
C LEU A 290 -5.23 20.61 -1.79
N PRO A 291 -5.38 21.80 -2.39
CA PRO A 291 -4.45 22.28 -3.41
C PRO A 291 -2.99 22.31 -2.92
N GLY A 292 -2.08 21.84 -3.78
CA GLY A 292 -0.67 21.73 -3.44
C GLY A 292 -0.32 20.52 -2.58
N VAL A 293 -1.29 19.67 -2.22
CA VAL A 293 -1.02 18.39 -1.56
C VAL A 293 -1.38 17.23 -2.48
N PHE A 294 -0.40 16.37 -2.73
CA PHE A 294 -0.46 15.20 -3.59
C PHE A 294 -0.31 13.92 -2.77
N SER A 295 -0.74 12.78 -3.29
CA SER A 295 -0.62 11.50 -2.61
C SER A 295 -0.20 10.40 -3.58
N CYS A 296 0.73 9.54 -3.17
CA CYS A 296 1.18 8.42 -3.99
C CYS A 296 1.64 7.22 -3.16
N GLY A 297 1.81 6.09 -3.83
CA GLY A 297 2.20 4.84 -3.23
C GLY A 297 1.16 4.29 -2.27
N ASN A 298 1.61 3.49 -1.31
CA ASN A 298 0.72 2.73 -0.45
C ASN A 298 -0.23 3.58 0.41
N VAL A 299 0.09 4.85 0.68
CA VAL A 299 -0.84 5.74 1.40
C VAL A 299 -2.04 6.17 0.55
N LEU A 300 -1.89 6.21 -0.79
CA LEU A 300 -3.00 6.46 -1.71
C LEU A 300 -3.85 5.20 -1.89
N HIS A 301 -3.19 4.08 -2.21
CA HIS A 301 -3.81 2.77 -2.34
C HIS A 301 -2.73 1.69 -2.30
N VAL A 302 -3.10 0.50 -1.83
CA VAL A 302 -2.15 -0.59 -1.65
C VAL A 302 -1.76 -1.18 -2.99
N HIS A 303 -0.47 -1.09 -3.32
CA HIS A 303 0.13 -1.71 -4.48
C HIS A 303 0.51 -3.17 -4.19
N ASP A 304 0.48 -3.98 -5.24
CA ASP A 304 0.98 -5.35 -5.28
C ASP A 304 2.51 -5.41 -5.41
N LEU A 305 3.12 -4.50 -6.19
CA LEU A 305 4.57 -4.44 -6.40
C LEU A 305 5.16 -3.05 -6.09
N VAL A 306 6.38 -3.01 -5.54
CA VAL A 306 7.08 -1.74 -5.25
C VAL A 306 7.44 -0.96 -6.52
N ASP A 307 7.63 -1.67 -7.63
CA ASP A 307 7.94 -1.07 -8.92
C ASP A 307 6.82 -0.10 -9.35
N PHE A 308 5.56 -0.52 -9.18
CA PHE A 308 4.40 0.33 -9.46
C PHE A 308 4.25 1.46 -8.45
N VAL A 309 4.65 1.26 -7.19
CA VAL A 309 4.74 2.35 -6.19
C VAL A 309 5.71 3.44 -6.68
N SER A 310 6.84 3.06 -7.28
CA SER A 310 7.85 4.00 -7.75
C SER A 310 7.40 4.71 -9.02
N LEU A 311 6.81 3.99 -9.99
CA LEU A 311 6.24 4.60 -11.20
C LEU A 311 5.11 5.58 -10.87
N GLU A 312 4.23 5.27 -9.91
CA GLU A 312 3.21 6.21 -9.46
C GLU A 312 3.82 7.45 -8.77
N ALA A 313 4.88 7.24 -7.98
CA ALA A 313 5.58 8.32 -7.31
C ALA A 313 6.30 9.28 -8.26
N GLU A 314 6.89 8.80 -9.36
CA GLU A 314 7.48 9.67 -10.40
C GLU A 314 6.42 10.59 -11.01
N ARG A 315 5.27 10.03 -11.43
CA ARG A 315 4.16 10.83 -11.97
C ARG A 315 3.64 11.84 -10.97
N CYS A 316 3.53 11.45 -9.70
CA CYS A 316 3.12 12.34 -8.62
C CYS A 316 4.09 13.51 -8.46
N ALA A 317 5.40 13.24 -8.53
CA ALA A 317 6.43 14.27 -8.47
C ALA A 317 6.39 15.20 -9.69
N ASP A 318 6.22 14.68 -10.90
CA ASP A 318 6.07 15.50 -12.12
C ASP A 318 4.86 16.44 -12.02
N SER A 319 3.75 15.96 -11.47
CA SER A 319 2.59 16.80 -11.18
C SER A 319 2.86 17.89 -10.13
N ALA A 320 3.57 17.56 -9.05
CA ALA A 320 3.97 18.53 -8.04
C ALA A 320 4.94 19.59 -8.61
N VAL A 321 5.86 19.18 -9.49
CA VAL A 321 6.79 20.09 -10.21
C VAL A 321 6.01 21.05 -11.10
N ARG A 322 5.09 20.54 -11.94
CA ARG A 322 4.21 21.36 -12.80
C ARG A 322 3.33 22.30 -12.00
N TYR A 323 2.86 21.87 -10.82
CA TYR A 323 2.11 22.71 -9.89
C TYR A 323 2.96 23.88 -9.37
N CYS A 324 4.19 23.62 -8.92
CA CYS A 324 5.12 24.67 -8.47
C CYS A 324 5.48 25.64 -9.61
N ALA A 325 5.57 25.15 -10.86
CA ALA A 325 5.79 25.97 -12.04
C ALA A 325 4.54 26.75 -12.53
N ARG A 326 3.38 26.53 -11.89
CA ARG A 326 2.07 27.10 -12.29
C ARG A 326 1.65 26.72 -13.72
N GLU A 327 2.13 25.58 -14.20
CA GLU A 327 1.80 25.03 -15.52
C GLU A 327 0.52 24.21 -15.51
N ARG A 328 0.08 23.82 -14.31
CA ARG A 328 -1.20 23.14 -14.12
C ARG A 328 -2.37 24.05 -14.50
N ARG A 329 -3.17 23.62 -15.46
CA ARG A 329 -4.42 24.29 -15.83
C ARG A 329 -5.58 23.61 -15.12
N PRO A 330 -6.28 24.27 -14.17
CA PRO A 330 -7.47 23.69 -13.57
C PRO A 330 -8.55 23.58 -14.65
N GLY A 331 -8.79 22.35 -15.11
CA GLY A 331 -9.91 21.99 -15.99
C GLY A 331 -11.16 21.66 -15.18
N SER A 332 -12.32 21.68 -15.83
CA SER A 332 -13.54 21.11 -15.25
C SER A 332 -13.37 19.59 -15.13
N GLN A 333 -13.14 19.11 -13.92
CA GLN A 333 -12.97 17.70 -13.64
C GLN A 333 -14.33 17.00 -13.57
N ILE A 334 -14.37 15.76 -14.07
CA ILE A 334 -15.51 14.85 -13.95
C ILE A 334 -15.11 13.64 -13.10
N GLN A 335 -16.08 13.03 -12.43
CA GLN A 335 -15.84 11.85 -11.59
C GLN A 335 -15.76 10.58 -12.43
N ILE A 336 -14.88 9.66 -12.02
CA ILE A 336 -14.88 8.26 -12.43
C ILE A 336 -15.33 7.41 -11.25
N VAL A 337 -16.40 6.64 -11.43
CA VAL A 337 -16.92 5.73 -10.40
C VAL A 337 -16.73 4.27 -10.80
N PRO A 338 -16.42 3.39 -9.84
CA PRO A 338 -16.38 1.95 -10.10
C PRO A 338 -17.80 1.41 -10.34
N GLY A 339 -17.97 0.64 -11.41
CA GLY A 339 -19.19 -0.08 -11.76
C GLY A 339 -19.09 -1.57 -11.43
N ALA A 340 -19.79 -2.41 -12.20
CA ALA A 340 -19.84 -3.85 -11.95
C ALA A 340 -18.45 -4.50 -11.93
N ASN A 341 -18.22 -5.38 -10.95
CA ASN A 341 -16.98 -6.13 -10.72
C ASN A 341 -15.68 -5.30 -10.54
N VAL A 342 -15.75 -3.97 -10.48
CA VAL A 342 -14.62 -3.09 -10.16
C VAL A 342 -14.70 -2.69 -8.69
N ARG A 343 -13.63 -2.94 -7.93
CA ARG A 343 -13.59 -2.63 -6.49
C ARG A 343 -13.34 -1.14 -6.26
N TYR A 344 -12.39 -0.57 -6.98
CA TYR A 344 -12.07 0.86 -6.95
C TYR A 344 -11.25 1.22 -8.20
N VAL A 345 -11.16 2.54 -8.47
CA VAL A 345 -10.35 3.13 -9.54
C VAL A 345 -9.57 4.33 -8.99
N ILE A 346 -8.37 4.54 -9.51
CA ILE A 346 -7.47 5.68 -9.26
C ILE A 346 -6.96 6.16 -10.63
N SER A 347 -7.01 7.43 -11.02
CA SER A 347 -7.58 8.55 -10.29
C SER A 347 -9.10 8.49 -10.17
N ASN A 348 -9.66 9.31 -9.26
CA ASN A 348 -11.10 9.39 -9.01
C ASN A 348 -11.76 10.50 -9.83
N GLN A 349 -10.96 11.43 -10.34
CA GLN A 349 -11.38 12.56 -11.15
C GLN A 349 -10.44 12.71 -12.34
N VAL A 350 -10.99 13.16 -13.46
CA VAL A 350 -10.25 13.38 -14.70
C VAL A 350 -10.78 14.61 -15.44
N THR A 351 -9.92 15.30 -16.18
CA THR A 351 -10.33 16.35 -17.13
C THR A 351 -10.72 15.73 -18.48
N PRO A 352 -11.98 15.87 -18.95
CA PRO A 352 -12.42 15.37 -20.25
C PRO A 352 -11.52 15.84 -21.40
N GLY A 353 -11.26 14.96 -22.37
CA GLY A 353 -10.48 15.31 -23.56
C GLY A 353 -8.96 15.26 -23.37
N GLN A 354 -8.47 14.64 -22.29
CA GLN A 354 -7.05 14.36 -22.06
C GLN A 354 -6.81 12.86 -21.93
N SER A 355 -5.57 12.42 -22.19
CA SER A 355 -5.20 11.04 -21.93
C SER A 355 -5.08 10.81 -20.42
N HIS A 356 -5.54 9.65 -19.95
CA HIS A 356 -5.56 9.33 -18.53
C HIS A 356 -4.97 7.96 -18.25
N HIS A 357 -4.08 7.90 -17.27
CA HIS A 357 -3.61 6.65 -16.72
C HIS A 357 -4.46 6.27 -15.51
N LEU A 358 -5.19 5.15 -15.61
CA LEU A 358 -6.05 4.63 -14.56
C LEU A 358 -5.50 3.29 -14.01
N LEU A 359 -5.60 3.14 -12.69
CA LEU A 359 -5.34 1.94 -11.92
C LEU A 359 -6.66 1.45 -11.32
N LEU A 360 -6.92 0.15 -11.39
CA LEU A 360 -8.08 -0.45 -10.73
C LEU A 360 -7.76 -1.81 -10.13
N ARG A 361 -8.65 -2.28 -9.24
CA ARG A 361 -8.70 -3.67 -8.77
C ARG A 361 -10.07 -4.27 -9.02
N THR A 362 -10.10 -5.56 -9.33
CA THR A 362 -11.36 -6.31 -9.42
C THR A 362 -11.92 -6.64 -8.04
N SER A 363 -13.24 -6.81 -7.94
CA SER A 363 -13.89 -7.19 -6.68
C SER A 363 -13.80 -8.69 -6.38
N ARG A 364 -13.72 -9.53 -7.43
CA ARG A 364 -13.60 -10.99 -7.36
C ARG A 364 -12.72 -11.53 -8.49
N PRO A 365 -12.24 -12.79 -8.40
CA PRO A 365 -11.59 -13.45 -9.52
C PRO A 365 -12.54 -13.57 -10.72
N LEU A 366 -12.04 -13.28 -11.92
CA LEU A 366 -12.77 -13.43 -13.19
C LEU A 366 -11.86 -14.11 -14.22
N ALA A 367 -12.38 -15.10 -14.94
CA ALA A 367 -11.60 -15.83 -15.94
C ALA A 367 -11.33 -14.96 -17.17
N THR A 368 -12.38 -14.39 -17.76
CA THR A 368 -12.32 -13.44 -18.87
C THR A 368 -13.37 -12.36 -18.65
N ALA A 369 -13.02 -11.10 -18.89
CA ALA A 369 -13.97 -10.00 -18.81
C ALA A 369 -13.63 -8.92 -19.84
N GLU A 370 -14.66 -8.27 -20.36
CA GLU A 370 -14.51 -7.04 -21.13
C GLU A 370 -14.56 -5.85 -20.16
N LEU A 371 -13.46 -5.12 -20.06
CA LEU A 371 -13.44 -3.84 -19.38
C LEU A 371 -14.11 -2.79 -20.25
N GLN A 372 -15.07 -2.05 -19.69
CA GLN A 372 -15.80 -1.01 -20.39
C GLN A 372 -15.75 0.31 -19.60
N LEU A 373 -15.37 1.37 -20.31
CA LEU A 373 -15.57 2.74 -19.84
C LEU A 373 -16.85 3.27 -20.47
N ARG A 374 -17.79 3.71 -19.65
CA ARG A 374 -19.07 4.28 -20.10
C ARG A 374 -19.24 5.71 -19.58
N ASP A 375 -20.03 6.50 -20.29
CA ASP A 375 -20.54 7.75 -19.71
C ASP A 375 -21.75 7.47 -18.79
N THR A 376 -22.22 8.51 -18.10
CA THR A 376 -23.41 8.45 -17.23
C THR A 376 -24.72 8.14 -17.96
N THR A 377 -24.75 8.19 -19.30
CA THR A 377 -25.93 7.80 -20.10
C THR A 377 -25.89 6.33 -20.53
N GLY A 378 -24.80 5.62 -20.20
CA GLY A 378 -24.60 4.21 -20.54
C GLY A 378 -23.89 3.99 -21.88
N ASN A 379 -23.54 5.06 -22.60
CA ASN A 379 -22.82 4.95 -23.87
C ASN A 379 -21.40 4.43 -23.62
N ARG A 380 -20.96 3.47 -24.43
CA ARG A 380 -19.65 2.84 -24.30
C ARG A 380 -18.59 3.68 -25.03
N LEU A 381 -17.63 4.17 -24.28
CA LEU A 381 -16.57 5.07 -24.74
C LEU A 381 -15.26 4.34 -25.06
N PHE A 382 -14.96 3.29 -24.29
CA PHE A 382 -13.76 2.47 -24.46
C PHE A 382 -14.04 1.04 -24.03
N ALA A 383 -13.40 0.06 -24.68
CA ALA A 383 -13.49 -1.34 -24.31
C ALA A 383 -12.15 -2.07 -24.48
N LYS A 384 -11.82 -2.98 -23.56
CA LYS A 384 -10.62 -3.81 -23.63
C LYS A 384 -10.87 -5.17 -23.00
N ARG A 385 -10.60 -6.24 -23.76
CA ARG A 385 -10.69 -7.61 -23.25
C ARG A 385 -9.51 -7.93 -22.34
N LEU A 386 -9.80 -8.50 -21.17
CA LEU A 386 -8.83 -8.90 -20.15
C LEU A 386 -9.04 -10.36 -19.73
N ARG A 387 -7.99 -11.02 -19.26
CA ARG A 387 -7.99 -12.43 -18.85
C ARG A 387 -7.32 -12.62 -17.51
N HIS A 388 -7.71 -13.68 -16.80
CA HIS A 388 -7.13 -14.12 -15.53
C HIS A 388 -7.07 -13.01 -14.47
N LEU A 389 -8.18 -12.30 -14.30
CA LEU A 389 -8.24 -11.17 -13.38
C LEU A 389 -8.34 -11.66 -11.94
N ARG A 390 -7.46 -11.16 -11.06
CA ARG A 390 -7.47 -11.46 -9.63
C ARG A 390 -7.53 -10.16 -8.83
N PRO A 391 -8.29 -10.12 -7.72
CA PRO A 391 -8.31 -8.94 -6.85
C PRO A 391 -6.94 -8.56 -6.27
N ALA A 392 -6.02 -9.53 -6.19
CA ALA A 392 -4.66 -9.33 -5.69
C ALA A 392 -3.78 -8.50 -6.65
N GLU A 393 -4.07 -8.55 -7.96
CA GLU A 393 -3.26 -7.92 -9.01
C GLU A 393 -3.88 -6.59 -9.45
N MET A 394 -3.03 -5.59 -9.66
CA MET A 394 -3.46 -4.28 -10.13
C MET A 394 -3.59 -4.27 -11.65
N ILE A 395 -4.65 -3.63 -12.18
CA ILE A 395 -4.82 -3.43 -13.62
C ILE A 395 -4.46 -1.98 -13.94
N SER A 396 -3.57 -1.82 -14.90
CA SER A 396 -3.12 -0.53 -15.42
C SER A 396 -3.72 -0.27 -16.80
N LEU A 397 -4.28 0.91 -17.00
CA LEU A 397 -4.96 1.30 -18.23
C LEU A 397 -4.56 2.69 -18.67
N GLU A 398 -4.30 2.82 -19.97
CA GLU A 398 -4.20 4.10 -20.64
C GLU A 398 -5.50 4.34 -21.39
N ILE A 399 -6.18 5.43 -21.04
CA ILE A 399 -7.40 5.89 -21.70
C ILE A 399 -7.02 7.03 -22.65
N PRO A 400 -7.22 6.87 -23.97
CA PRO A 400 -6.97 7.93 -24.94
C PRO A 400 -7.84 9.17 -24.72
N HIS A 401 -7.30 10.34 -25.07
CA HIS A 401 -7.95 11.64 -24.90
C HIS A 401 -9.33 11.77 -25.57
N ASP A 402 -9.51 11.15 -26.73
CA ASP A 402 -10.74 11.18 -27.51
C ASP A 402 -11.88 10.40 -26.83
N CYS A 403 -11.56 9.39 -26.03
CA CYS A 403 -12.56 8.56 -25.36
C CYS A 403 -13.38 9.34 -24.31
N THR A 404 -12.79 10.33 -23.64
CA THR A 404 -13.46 11.06 -22.55
C THR A 404 -14.03 12.40 -22.98
N ALA A 405 -13.87 12.78 -24.25
CA ALA A 405 -14.30 14.08 -24.77
C ALA A 405 -15.82 14.26 -24.65
N GLY A 406 -16.25 15.34 -23.99
CA GLY A 406 -17.68 15.66 -23.82
C GLY A 406 -18.42 14.84 -22.76
N ALA A 407 -17.76 13.90 -22.09
CA ALA A 407 -18.34 13.16 -20.98
C ALA A 407 -18.59 14.08 -19.76
N LYS A 408 -19.68 13.83 -19.03
CA LYS A 408 -20.04 14.55 -17.79
C LYS A 408 -19.73 13.76 -16.51
N GLY A 409 -19.38 12.48 -16.68
CA GLY A 409 -19.03 11.52 -15.65
C GLY A 409 -18.76 10.19 -16.31
N LEU A 410 -17.95 9.36 -15.66
CA LEU A 410 -17.50 8.08 -16.20
C LEU A 410 -17.79 6.94 -15.23
N VAL A 411 -18.18 5.80 -15.76
CA VAL A 411 -18.34 4.54 -15.04
C VAL A 411 -17.38 3.53 -15.63
N LEU A 412 -16.56 2.88 -14.79
CA LEU A 412 -15.64 1.84 -15.21
C LEU A 412 -16.10 0.50 -14.68
N GLU A 413 -16.42 -0.44 -15.57
CA GLU A 413 -16.96 -1.75 -15.21
C GLU A 413 -16.26 -2.90 -15.94
N LEU A 414 -16.41 -4.10 -15.38
CA LEU A 414 -15.91 -5.35 -15.94
C LEU A 414 -17.09 -6.29 -16.17
N GLU A 415 -17.43 -6.52 -17.43
CA GLU A 415 -18.48 -7.45 -17.85
C GLU A 415 -17.87 -8.84 -18.05
N GLU A 416 -18.32 -9.82 -17.26
CA GLU A 416 -17.81 -11.19 -17.34
C GLU A 416 -18.27 -11.84 -18.65
N GLU A 417 -17.32 -12.38 -19.41
CA GLU A 417 -17.64 -13.16 -20.61
C GLU A 417 -17.96 -14.59 -20.18
N ASN A 418 -19.17 -15.07 -20.52
CA ASN A 418 -19.60 -16.44 -20.27
C ASN A 418 -18.87 -17.46 -21.15
#